data_AF-A0A7C4SKU8-F1
#
_entry.id   AF-A0A7C4SKU8-F1
#
_cell.length_a   1.000
_cell.length_b   1.000
_cell.length_c   1.000
_cell.angle_alpha   90.00
_cell.angle_beta   90.00
_cell.angle_gamma   90.00
#
_symmetry.space_group_name_H-M   'P 1'
#
loop_
_entity.id
_entity.type
_entity.pdbx_description
1 polymer ?
#
loop_
_entity_poly.entity_id
_entity_poly.type
_entity_poly.pdbx_seq_one_letter_code
_entity_poly.pdbx_strand_id
1 'polypeptide(L)'
;MKVKLNAKLILCTLILTVFLIFPAYVKLVQAAPAARGRILYVYDIDEDGNTSILINLIYSGLTYGSSWITVPSYLNWSYVVSDAILSNVEVKSIFRYGSKDPFWENFTFSFTSASKFINLTISYTVPLYTFIFEPNGLFYSSHIEYAYDLEGTAEIILPPNSTVASDDVNIIVDSTIRKPSNLLIMRFPKNRVLVSCSTESNSRIMIYFTLKNTLLKEEEYRLGIFNFHAPARYMEYARRILDLYNKSLPIFLDVFDVNVTNINVTFFLPSKNELLSGLGGYVPFTGGQPGDIHLNIFYMRTISGSIELIALHELTHHMVWYAGVGPTRLWVHEGMAEYFSMEIGWILGYREAVSMHRSEVERVLNTIGDKYGFVQSWSMGSTPSNVIAYYAASYKIFKTLGDKYGGLEYYKRFFRIVKRMGSINDDSSIITALGQAANNTIEVLETFRRWGFTGISSIEEIAVIMEKARKTVEDLSILLQPFKLIAQILVSIALEAYNKGYYSRALLYANGAVMIATNALILCLITYGLVAFLMARLAYKRMVKPKPVKPELLFCPYCGARLPRGALYCPYCGQRIQY
;
A
#
# COMPACT_ATOMS: atom_id res chain seq x y z
N MET A 1 -10.29 -38.15 -53.92
CA MET A 1 -8.86 -37.86 -54.18
C MET A 1 -8.21 -37.39 -52.89
N LYS A 2 -7.34 -38.21 -52.27
CA LYS A 2 -6.59 -37.84 -51.06
C LYS A 2 -5.50 -36.85 -51.45
N VAL A 3 -5.67 -35.57 -51.14
CA VAL A 3 -4.61 -34.57 -51.31
C VAL A 3 -3.58 -34.82 -50.21
N LYS A 4 -2.42 -35.38 -50.59
CA LYS A 4 -1.24 -35.44 -49.72
C LYS A 4 -0.78 -34.00 -49.47
N LEU A 5 -1.16 -33.44 -48.34
CA LEU A 5 -0.67 -32.15 -47.87
C LEU A 5 0.82 -32.30 -47.52
N ASN A 6 1.68 -31.69 -48.34
CA ASN A 6 3.13 -31.77 -48.18
C ASN A 6 3.55 -30.99 -46.93
N ALA A 7 3.89 -31.70 -45.85
CA ALA A 7 4.30 -31.10 -44.57
C ALA A 7 5.50 -30.13 -44.71
N LYS A 8 6.35 -30.31 -45.72
CA LYS A 8 7.44 -29.36 -46.04
C LYS A 8 6.94 -28.02 -46.60
N LEU A 9 5.83 -28.02 -47.34
CA LEU A 9 5.28 -26.80 -47.91
C LEU A 9 4.62 -25.96 -46.81
N ILE A 10 3.88 -26.60 -45.89
CA ILE A 10 3.25 -25.96 -44.73
C ILE A 10 4.29 -25.38 -43.77
N LEU A 11 5.41 -26.11 -43.55
CA LEU A 11 6.50 -25.63 -42.72
C LEU A 11 7.21 -24.42 -43.36
N CYS A 12 7.40 -24.39 -44.68
CA CYS A 12 7.93 -23.23 -45.38
C CYS A 12 6.98 -22.04 -45.37
N THR A 13 5.66 -22.23 -45.51
CA THR A 13 4.68 -21.11 -45.38
C THR A 13 4.57 -20.60 -43.95
N LEU A 14 4.70 -21.46 -42.93
CA LEU A 14 4.73 -21.04 -41.51
C LEU A 14 6.01 -20.27 -41.17
N ILE A 15 7.17 -20.68 -41.69
CA ILE A 15 8.43 -19.95 -41.50
C ILE A 15 8.41 -18.61 -42.26
N LEU A 16 7.86 -18.55 -43.48
CA LEU A 16 7.71 -17.29 -44.21
C LEU A 16 6.70 -16.33 -43.56
N THR A 17 5.62 -16.85 -42.97
CA THR A 17 4.65 -16.01 -42.24
C THR A 17 5.20 -15.54 -40.89
N VAL A 18 6.01 -16.33 -40.19
CA VAL A 18 6.73 -15.88 -38.99
C VAL A 18 7.77 -14.79 -39.32
N PHE A 19 8.38 -14.82 -40.51
CA PHE A 19 9.28 -13.75 -40.98
C PHE A 19 8.57 -12.51 -41.54
N LEU A 20 7.36 -12.66 -42.09
CA LEU A 20 6.56 -11.54 -42.63
C LEU A 20 5.65 -10.86 -41.58
N ILE A 21 5.35 -11.54 -40.46
CA ILE A 21 4.60 -11.00 -39.30
C ILE A 21 5.56 -10.48 -38.21
N PHE A 22 6.86 -10.40 -38.50
CA PHE A 22 7.79 -9.55 -37.78
C PHE A 22 7.82 -8.18 -38.49
N PRO A 23 6.86 -7.26 -38.27
CA PRO A 23 7.23 -5.86 -38.44
C PRO A 23 8.40 -5.67 -37.49
N ALA A 24 9.53 -5.27 -38.05
CA ALA A 24 10.64 -4.75 -37.31
C ALA A 24 10.13 -3.60 -36.43
N TYR A 25 9.66 -3.92 -35.22
CA TYR A 25 9.74 -3.05 -34.06
C TYR A 25 11.20 -3.03 -33.59
N VAL A 26 12.12 -2.80 -34.53
CA VAL A 26 13.31 -2.07 -34.20
C VAL A 26 12.77 -0.66 -34.05
N LYS A 27 12.45 -0.25 -32.81
CA LYS A 27 12.52 1.18 -32.50
C LYS A 27 13.89 1.58 -33.02
N LEU A 28 13.92 2.36 -34.10
CA LEU A 28 15.10 3.10 -34.46
C LEU A 28 15.43 3.85 -33.16
N VAL A 29 16.43 3.36 -32.43
CA VAL A 29 17.09 4.17 -31.43
C VAL A 29 17.79 5.21 -32.29
N GLN A 30 17.07 6.28 -32.63
CA GLN A 30 17.68 7.51 -33.03
C GLN A 30 18.66 7.80 -31.90
N ALA A 31 19.96 7.70 -32.21
CA ALA A 31 20.98 8.18 -31.31
C ALA A 31 20.54 9.58 -30.88
N ALA A 32 20.50 9.82 -29.56
CA ALA A 32 20.17 11.13 -29.04
C ALA A 32 21.02 12.17 -29.82
N PRO A 33 20.41 13.24 -30.35
CA PRO A 33 21.18 14.25 -31.06
C PRO A 33 22.34 14.68 -30.17
N ALA A 34 23.55 14.77 -30.75
CA ALA A 34 24.72 15.21 -29.99
C ALA A 34 24.39 16.53 -29.28
N ALA A 35 24.68 16.60 -27.98
CA ALA A 35 24.38 17.77 -27.17
C ALA A 35 24.99 19.03 -27.82
N ARG A 36 24.15 20.05 -28.02
CA ARG A 36 24.52 21.31 -28.66
C ARG A 36 24.72 22.43 -27.65
N GLY A 37 24.24 22.23 -26.42
CA GLY A 37 24.40 23.14 -25.30
C GLY A 37 24.51 22.41 -23.98
N ARG A 38 24.67 23.18 -22.90
CA ARG A 38 24.79 22.71 -21.53
C ARG A 38 23.82 23.43 -20.62
N ILE A 39 23.36 22.75 -19.60
CA ILE A 39 22.51 23.32 -18.55
C ILE A 39 23.05 22.92 -17.18
N LEU A 40 23.20 23.92 -16.30
CA LEU A 40 23.65 23.74 -14.92
C LEU A 40 22.58 24.24 -13.96
N TYR A 41 22.07 23.36 -13.10
CA TYR A 41 21.24 23.71 -11.96
C TYR A 41 22.10 23.86 -10.72
N VAL A 42 22.09 25.03 -10.09
CA VAL A 42 22.77 25.26 -8.81
C VAL A 42 21.70 25.45 -7.73
N TYR A 43 21.77 24.62 -6.70
CA TYR A 43 20.94 24.68 -5.51
C TYR A 43 21.81 25.12 -4.33
N ASP A 44 21.68 26.36 -3.89
CA ASP A 44 22.37 26.90 -2.73
C ASP A 44 21.42 26.87 -1.53
N ILE A 45 21.70 25.99 -0.56
CA ILE A 45 20.82 25.74 0.59
C ILE A 45 21.40 26.41 1.85
N ASP A 46 20.64 27.32 2.45
CA ASP A 46 21.03 28.01 3.68
C ASP A 46 20.88 27.14 4.95
N GLU A 47 21.16 27.73 6.12
CA GLU A 47 21.04 27.04 7.42
C GLU A 47 19.60 26.74 7.85
N ASP A 48 18.63 27.46 7.28
CA ASP A 48 17.20 27.30 7.53
C ASP A 48 16.56 26.25 6.60
N GLY A 49 17.26 25.88 5.52
CA GLY A 49 16.80 24.96 4.49
C GLY A 49 16.10 25.65 3.33
N ASN A 50 16.15 27.00 3.25
CA ASN A 50 15.72 27.72 2.06
C ASN A 50 16.73 27.48 0.94
N THR A 51 16.21 27.34 -0.27
CA THR A 51 17.03 26.99 -1.43
C THR A 51 16.95 28.10 -2.46
N SER A 52 18.09 28.76 -2.69
CA SER A 52 18.28 29.64 -3.84
C SER A 52 18.68 28.79 -5.05
N ILE A 53 17.97 28.98 -6.15
CA ILE A 53 18.10 28.17 -7.36
C ILE A 53 18.57 29.08 -8.49
N LEU A 54 19.68 28.69 -9.12
CA LEU A 54 20.18 29.30 -10.34
C LEU A 54 20.21 28.24 -11.43
N ILE A 55 19.68 28.57 -12.61
CA ILE A 55 19.75 27.69 -13.76
C ILE A 55 20.49 28.41 -14.87
N ASN A 56 21.66 27.90 -15.25
CA ASN A 56 22.49 28.46 -16.29
C ASN A 56 22.42 27.58 -17.54
N LEU A 57 21.90 28.13 -18.63
CA LEU A 57 21.82 27.49 -19.93
C LEU A 57 22.80 28.17 -20.89
N ILE A 58 23.64 27.36 -21.51
CA ILE A 58 24.70 27.81 -22.40
C ILE A 58 24.63 27.07 -23.74
N TYR A 59 24.57 27.81 -24.84
CA TYR A 59 24.91 27.26 -26.17
C TYR A 59 26.15 27.97 -26.72
N SER A 60 27.00 27.21 -27.40
CA SER A 60 28.20 27.71 -28.07
C SER A 60 28.25 27.23 -29.52
N GLY A 61 28.64 28.10 -30.44
CA GLY A 61 28.77 27.80 -31.86
C GLY A 61 27.49 28.00 -32.70
N LEU A 62 26.39 28.47 -32.08
CA LEU A 62 25.10 28.67 -32.75
C LEU A 62 24.78 30.17 -32.91
N THR A 63 24.45 30.59 -34.13
CA THR A 63 23.97 31.96 -34.41
C THR A 63 22.47 32.13 -34.18
N TYR A 64 21.70 31.04 -34.24
CA TYR A 64 20.28 31.02 -33.95
C TYR A 64 19.88 29.64 -33.39
N GLY A 65 18.78 29.60 -32.63
CA GLY A 65 18.23 28.36 -32.10
C GLY A 65 16.94 28.58 -31.32
N SER A 66 16.41 27.49 -30.78
CA SER A 66 15.31 27.51 -29.81
C SER A 66 15.59 26.50 -28.71
N SER A 67 15.07 26.78 -27.53
CA SER A 67 15.19 25.88 -26.38
C SER A 67 14.01 26.06 -25.45
N TRP A 68 13.94 25.19 -24.45
CA TRP A 68 12.91 25.26 -23.42
C TRP A 68 13.40 24.64 -22.12
N ILE A 69 12.81 25.12 -21.02
CA ILE A 69 13.11 24.70 -19.66
C ILE A 69 11.87 24.82 -18.79
N THR A 70 11.76 23.96 -17.78
CA THR A 70 10.73 24.08 -16.75
C THR A 70 11.06 25.15 -15.71
N VAL A 71 10.04 25.95 -15.39
CA VAL A 71 10.08 27.02 -14.38
C VAL A 71 8.89 26.87 -13.42
N PRO A 72 8.99 27.33 -12.17
CA PRO A 72 7.89 27.18 -11.23
C PRO A 72 6.70 28.08 -11.59
N SER A 73 5.49 27.56 -11.41
CA SER A 73 4.22 28.26 -11.70
C SER A 73 3.68 29.12 -10.53
N TYR A 74 4.14 28.83 -9.31
CA TYR A 74 3.56 29.32 -8.05
C TYR A 74 4.42 30.39 -7.36
N LEU A 75 5.56 30.75 -7.95
CA LEU A 75 6.44 31.80 -7.43
C LEU A 75 7.02 32.62 -8.58
N ASN A 76 7.45 33.83 -8.25
CA ASN A 76 8.12 34.70 -9.20
C ASN A 76 9.56 34.24 -9.42
N TRP A 77 9.96 34.20 -10.69
CA TRP A 77 11.33 33.95 -11.12
C TRP A 77 11.76 35.03 -12.10
N SER A 78 13.06 35.23 -12.24
CA SER A 78 13.64 36.19 -13.17
C SER A 78 14.64 35.50 -14.08
N TYR A 79 14.93 36.12 -15.22
CA TYR A 79 15.97 35.65 -16.12
C TYR A 79 16.82 36.80 -16.64
N VAL A 80 18.09 36.50 -16.91
CA VAL A 80 19.07 37.41 -17.51
C VAL A 80 19.71 36.69 -18.69
N VAL A 81 19.87 37.39 -19.80
CA VAL A 81 20.49 36.86 -21.01
C VAL A 81 21.70 37.71 -21.33
N SER A 82 22.81 37.04 -21.66
CA SER A 82 24.03 37.65 -22.18
C SER A 82 24.36 37.09 -23.56
N ASP A 83 24.96 37.93 -24.39
CA ASP A 83 25.49 37.60 -25.73
C ASP A 83 24.46 37.09 -26.76
N ALA A 84 23.16 37.22 -26.46
CA ALA A 84 22.07 36.86 -27.35
C ALA A 84 20.82 37.75 -27.13
N ILE A 85 19.93 37.77 -28.13
CA ILE A 85 18.61 38.38 -28.04
C ILE A 85 17.58 37.25 -28.05
N LEU A 86 16.69 37.23 -27.06
CA LEU A 86 15.56 36.30 -27.05
C LEU A 86 14.39 36.85 -27.87
N SER A 87 13.68 35.95 -28.53
CA SER A 87 12.46 36.19 -29.30
C SER A 87 11.48 35.02 -29.10
N ASN A 88 10.21 35.20 -29.44
CA ASN A 88 9.16 34.17 -29.24
C ASN A 88 9.17 33.59 -27.81
N VAL A 89 9.34 34.46 -26.81
CA VAL A 89 9.42 34.06 -25.41
C VAL A 89 8.01 33.78 -24.90
N GLU A 90 7.76 32.53 -24.51
CA GLU A 90 6.44 32.06 -24.07
C GLU A 90 6.56 31.22 -22.80
N VAL A 91 5.63 31.42 -21.88
CA VAL A 91 5.44 30.56 -20.70
C VAL A 91 4.11 29.84 -20.86
N LYS A 92 4.15 28.52 -20.97
CA LYS A 92 2.97 27.68 -21.23
C LYS A 92 2.73 26.71 -20.09
N SER A 93 1.46 26.49 -19.77
CA SER A 93 1.07 25.44 -18.85
C SER A 93 1.45 24.06 -19.38
N ILE A 94 2.05 23.23 -18.53
CA ILE A 94 2.31 21.83 -18.82
C ILE A 94 1.05 21.04 -18.47
N PHE A 95 0.68 20.06 -19.30
CA PHE A 95 -0.42 19.15 -19.01
C PHE A 95 0.14 17.75 -18.74
N ARG A 96 -0.05 17.25 -17.53
CA ARG A 96 0.31 15.87 -17.14
C ARG A 96 -0.95 15.11 -16.77
N TYR A 97 -1.08 13.88 -17.27
CA TYR A 97 -2.21 13.00 -16.97
C TYR A 97 -3.60 13.63 -17.20
N GLY A 98 -3.71 14.51 -18.20
CA GLY A 98 -4.97 15.19 -18.56
C GLY A 98 -5.31 16.43 -17.73
N SER A 99 -4.44 16.88 -16.83
CA SER A 99 -4.63 18.10 -16.02
C SER A 99 -3.42 19.03 -16.12
N LYS A 100 -3.65 20.33 -15.89
CA LYS A 100 -2.56 21.32 -15.76
C LYS A 100 -1.65 20.94 -14.59
N ASP A 101 -0.33 20.93 -14.82
CA ASP A 101 0.68 20.75 -13.77
C ASP A 101 0.59 21.93 -12.80
N PRO A 102 0.35 21.67 -11.50
CA PRO A 102 0.16 22.74 -10.53
C PRO A 102 1.48 23.41 -10.10
N PHE A 103 2.64 22.81 -10.40
CA PHE A 103 3.94 23.27 -9.91
C PHE A 103 4.87 23.82 -11.00
N TRP A 104 4.73 23.36 -12.25
CA TRP A 104 5.68 23.65 -13.33
C TRP A 104 5.01 24.18 -14.60
N GLU A 105 5.65 25.17 -15.21
CA GLU A 105 5.34 25.69 -16.53
C GLU A 105 6.54 25.54 -17.47
N ASN A 106 6.25 25.50 -18.77
CA ASN A 106 7.25 25.40 -19.81
C ASN A 106 7.63 26.81 -20.28
N PHE A 107 8.86 27.23 -20.00
CA PHE A 107 9.47 28.43 -20.55
C PHE A 107 10.17 28.10 -21.87
N THR A 108 9.56 28.49 -22.98
CA THR A 108 10.07 28.27 -24.34
C THR A 108 10.53 29.59 -24.95
N PHE A 109 11.63 29.56 -25.70
CA PHE A 109 12.16 30.75 -26.37
C PHE A 109 12.96 30.40 -27.63
N SER A 110 13.06 31.38 -28.53
CA SER A 110 14.04 31.42 -29.62
C SER A 110 15.14 32.42 -29.30
N PHE A 111 16.34 32.21 -29.85
CA PHE A 111 17.47 33.11 -29.64
C PHE A 111 18.24 33.35 -30.93
N THR A 112 18.86 34.54 -31.03
CA THR A 112 19.86 34.89 -32.03
C THR A 112 21.10 35.47 -31.33
N SER A 113 22.30 35.08 -31.78
CA SER A 113 23.57 35.49 -31.20
C SER A 113 24.59 35.80 -32.30
N ALA A 114 25.14 37.01 -32.28
CA ALA A 114 26.22 37.41 -33.18
C ALA A 114 27.57 36.79 -32.76
N SER A 115 27.80 36.63 -31.46
CA SER A 115 29.00 36.02 -30.88
C SER A 115 29.01 34.48 -30.96
N LYS A 116 27.92 33.89 -31.46
CA LYS A 116 27.67 32.44 -31.44
C LYS A 116 27.68 31.86 -30.02
N PHE A 117 27.34 32.68 -29.04
CA PHE A 117 27.33 32.32 -27.63
C PHE A 117 26.07 32.88 -26.98
N ILE A 118 25.39 32.05 -26.20
CA ILE A 118 24.26 32.46 -25.37
C ILE A 118 24.50 31.94 -23.97
N ASN A 119 24.29 32.80 -22.99
CA ASN A 119 24.23 32.43 -21.59
C ASN A 119 22.96 33.03 -20.98
N LEU A 120 22.02 32.15 -20.65
CA LEU A 120 20.75 32.47 -20.00
C LEU A 120 20.82 31.98 -18.56
N THR A 121 20.64 32.89 -17.61
CA THR A 121 20.54 32.58 -16.18
C THR A 121 19.12 32.81 -15.71
N ILE A 122 18.49 31.80 -15.11
CA ILE A 122 17.19 31.88 -14.44
C ILE A 122 17.43 31.81 -12.93
N SER A 123 16.72 32.63 -12.15
CA SER A 123 16.89 32.65 -10.70
C SER A 123 15.56 32.73 -9.95
N TYR A 124 15.48 32.00 -8.83
CA TYR A 124 14.40 32.07 -7.86
C TYR A 124 14.83 31.47 -6.52
N THR A 125 14.08 31.75 -5.45
CA THR A 125 14.32 31.17 -4.12
C THR A 125 13.02 30.55 -3.62
N VAL A 126 13.13 29.40 -2.97
CA VAL A 126 11.97 28.64 -2.49
C VAL A 126 12.28 27.98 -1.13
N PRO A 127 11.36 28.07 -0.14
CA PRO A 127 11.46 27.29 1.08
C PRO A 127 11.05 25.82 0.83
N LEU A 128 11.31 24.92 1.79
CA LEU A 128 10.78 23.54 1.81
C LEU A 128 11.22 22.64 0.65
N TYR A 129 12.39 22.91 0.07
CA TYR A 129 13.09 21.97 -0.81
C TYR A 129 14.13 21.15 -0.04
N THR A 130 14.54 21.68 1.12
CA THR A 130 15.35 21.00 2.10
C THR A 130 14.59 20.95 3.42
N PHE A 131 14.45 19.74 3.96
CA PHE A 131 13.87 19.49 5.27
C PHE A 131 14.98 19.12 6.24
N ILE A 132 15.02 19.74 7.41
CA ILE A 132 16.06 19.60 8.42
C ILE A 132 15.39 19.25 9.74
N PHE A 133 15.54 17.99 10.15
CA PHE A 133 15.15 17.45 11.45
C PHE A 133 16.41 17.00 12.14
N GLU A 134 17.04 17.93 12.87
CA GLU A 134 18.40 17.73 13.35
C GLU A 134 18.57 16.41 14.13
N PRO A 135 19.67 15.69 13.91
CA PRO A 135 20.78 16.04 13.03
C PRO A 135 20.52 15.69 11.54
N ASN A 136 19.39 15.11 11.17
CA ASN A 136 19.13 14.59 9.84
C ASN A 136 18.51 15.64 8.90
N GLY A 137 18.74 15.49 7.61
CA GLY A 137 18.11 16.32 6.59
C GLY A 137 17.86 15.59 5.28
N LEU A 138 16.89 16.11 4.53
CA LEU A 138 16.48 15.62 3.22
C LEU A 138 16.38 16.79 2.26
N PHE A 139 17.25 16.83 1.25
CA PHE A 139 17.08 17.68 0.08
C PHE A 139 16.34 16.92 -1.02
N TYR A 140 15.35 17.56 -1.63
CA TYR A 140 14.61 17.04 -2.76
C TYR A 140 14.35 18.16 -3.79
N SER A 141 15.02 18.06 -4.94
CA SER A 141 15.13 19.14 -5.93
C SER A 141 13.78 19.56 -6.54
N SER A 142 13.82 20.67 -7.31
CA SER A 142 12.80 20.98 -8.32
C SER A 142 12.67 19.84 -9.32
N HIS A 143 11.62 19.87 -10.14
CA HIS A 143 11.60 19.07 -11.34
C HIS A 143 12.70 19.57 -12.29
N ILE A 144 13.56 18.67 -12.75
CA ILE A 144 14.64 18.96 -13.68
C ILE A 144 14.18 18.46 -15.04
N GLU A 145 13.72 19.39 -15.87
CA GLU A 145 13.22 19.07 -17.21
C GLU A 145 13.53 20.23 -18.16
N TYR A 146 14.18 19.86 -19.27
CA TYR A 146 14.79 20.76 -20.25
C TYR A 146 14.92 20.07 -21.62
N ALA A 147 15.28 20.84 -22.66
CA ALA A 147 15.43 20.36 -24.03
C ALA A 147 16.47 19.24 -24.19
N TYR A 148 16.14 18.19 -24.97
CA TYR A 148 16.97 16.98 -25.13
C TYR A 148 18.33 17.20 -25.82
N ASP A 149 18.56 18.36 -26.42
CA ASP A 149 19.84 18.75 -27.02
C ASP A 149 20.81 19.39 -26.01
N LEU A 150 20.46 19.41 -24.72
CA LEU A 150 21.28 19.93 -23.63
C LEU A 150 21.91 18.79 -22.80
N GLU A 151 23.19 18.94 -22.46
CA GLU A 151 23.85 18.14 -21.43
C GLU A 151 23.63 18.79 -20.06
N GLY A 152 23.02 18.06 -19.13
CA GLY A 152 22.63 18.59 -17.82
C GLY A 152 23.54 18.19 -16.68
N THR A 153 23.79 19.14 -15.79
CA THR A 153 24.52 18.96 -14.53
C THR A 153 23.76 19.67 -13.40
N ALA A 154 23.85 19.14 -12.19
CA ALA A 154 23.36 19.79 -10.98
C ALA A 154 24.47 19.89 -9.93
N GLU A 155 24.53 21.04 -9.27
CA GLU A 155 25.37 21.34 -8.13
C GLU A 155 24.49 21.68 -6.93
N ILE A 156 24.60 20.88 -5.87
CA ILE A 156 23.84 21.05 -4.64
C ILE A 156 24.82 21.41 -3.53
N ILE A 157 24.70 22.63 -3.03
CA ILE A 157 25.51 23.15 -1.93
C ILE A 157 24.68 22.98 -0.65
N LEU A 158 25.02 21.98 0.15
CA LEU A 158 24.31 21.63 1.38
C LEU A 158 24.58 22.67 2.49
N PRO A 159 23.71 22.75 3.52
CA PRO A 159 23.90 23.66 4.65
C PRO A 159 25.26 23.51 5.35
N PRO A 160 25.72 24.53 6.10
CA PRO A 160 26.93 24.42 6.91
C PRO A 160 26.91 23.20 7.84
N ASN A 161 28.08 22.60 8.06
CA ASN A 161 28.27 21.40 8.91
C ASN A 161 27.64 20.12 8.37
N SER A 162 27.16 20.11 7.12
CA SER A 162 26.59 18.90 6.50
C SER A 162 27.65 17.83 6.22
N THR A 163 27.22 16.58 6.30
CA THR A 163 27.90 15.41 5.76
C THR A 163 26.92 14.54 4.98
N VAL A 164 27.41 13.93 3.91
CA VAL A 164 26.62 13.11 3.00
C VAL A 164 27.49 11.94 2.53
N ALA A 165 26.93 10.73 2.53
CA ALA A 165 27.57 9.58 1.90
C ALA A 165 27.13 9.47 0.44
N SER A 166 27.96 8.83 -0.40
CA SER A 166 27.58 8.53 -1.79
C SER A 166 26.28 7.74 -1.89
N ASP A 167 26.02 6.87 -0.90
CA ASP A 167 24.83 6.02 -0.82
C ASP A 167 23.53 6.80 -0.53
N ASP A 168 23.65 8.02 -0.04
CA ASP A 168 22.52 8.89 0.27
C ASP A 168 22.11 9.80 -0.89
N VAL A 169 22.94 9.91 -1.94
CA VAL A 169 22.64 10.69 -3.15
C VAL A 169 21.92 9.83 -4.18
N ASN A 170 20.74 10.26 -4.61
CA ASN A 170 19.88 9.52 -5.52
C ASN A 170 19.33 10.45 -6.61
N ILE A 171 19.16 9.90 -7.81
CA ILE A 171 18.40 10.53 -8.89
C ILE A 171 17.17 9.67 -9.21
N ILE A 172 16.03 10.33 -9.36
CA ILE A 172 14.76 9.73 -9.74
C ILE A 172 14.51 10.12 -11.20
N VAL A 173 14.40 9.14 -12.08
CA VAL A 173 14.06 9.34 -13.50
C VAL A 173 12.97 8.36 -13.86
N ASP A 174 11.85 8.85 -14.43
CA ASP A 174 10.69 8.03 -14.80
C ASP A 174 10.26 7.04 -13.69
N SER A 175 10.16 7.54 -12.45
CA SER A 175 9.82 6.76 -11.23
C SER A 175 10.84 5.70 -10.80
N THR A 176 12.02 5.65 -11.43
CA THR A 176 13.11 4.75 -11.06
C THR A 176 14.15 5.50 -10.25
N ILE A 177 14.48 4.97 -9.07
CA ILE A 177 15.59 5.47 -8.25
C ILE A 177 16.89 4.80 -8.67
N ARG A 178 17.91 5.61 -8.95
CA ARG A 178 19.28 5.13 -9.19
C ARG A 178 20.32 6.07 -8.60
N LYS A 179 21.58 5.61 -8.60
CA LYS A 179 22.73 6.47 -8.34
C LYS A 179 22.94 7.40 -9.54
N PRO A 180 23.22 8.70 -9.31
CA PRO A 180 23.51 9.60 -10.42
C PRO A 180 24.89 9.32 -11.02
N SER A 181 25.01 9.56 -12.32
CA SER A 181 26.28 9.49 -13.05
C SER A 181 27.18 10.68 -12.69
N ASN A 182 28.50 10.49 -12.79
CA ASN A 182 29.51 11.53 -12.52
C ASN A 182 29.37 12.20 -11.15
N LEU A 183 28.99 11.42 -10.13
CA LEU A 183 28.83 11.91 -8.77
C LEU A 183 30.17 12.35 -8.17
N LEU A 184 30.24 13.61 -7.75
CA LEU A 184 31.34 14.21 -7.01
C LEU A 184 30.80 14.79 -5.71
N ILE A 185 31.45 14.44 -4.59
CA ILE A 185 31.16 15.00 -3.27
C ILE A 185 32.45 15.61 -2.74
N MET A 186 32.44 16.91 -2.46
CA MET A 186 33.63 17.61 -1.97
C MET A 186 33.31 18.70 -0.95
N ARG A 187 34.31 19.05 -0.14
CA ARG A 187 34.22 20.18 0.78
C ARG A 187 34.06 21.48 0.00
N PHE A 188 33.21 22.35 0.50
CA PHE A 188 32.91 23.66 -0.05
C PHE A 188 33.19 24.75 1.00
N PRO A 189 33.48 26.00 0.61
CA PRO A 189 33.66 27.10 1.54
C PRO A 189 32.56 27.22 2.61
N LYS A 190 32.90 27.82 3.75
CA LYS A 190 32.00 27.97 4.93
C LYS A 190 31.59 26.63 5.57
N ASN A 191 32.47 25.63 5.52
CA ASN A 191 32.24 24.28 6.08
C ASN A 191 30.99 23.59 5.50
N ARG A 192 30.74 23.79 4.21
CA ARG A 192 29.62 23.21 3.48
C ARG A 192 30.11 22.02 2.64
N VAL A 193 29.18 21.31 2.03
CA VAL A 193 29.47 20.23 1.09
C VAL A 193 28.83 20.55 -0.25
N LEU A 194 29.60 20.39 -1.32
CA LEU A 194 29.10 20.42 -2.69
C LEU A 194 28.90 18.98 -3.17
N VAL A 195 27.70 18.69 -3.65
CA VAL A 195 27.35 17.48 -4.38
C VAL A 195 27.11 17.87 -5.83
N SER A 196 27.93 17.36 -6.75
CA SER A 196 27.77 17.60 -8.19
C SER A 196 27.48 16.28 -8.90
N CYS A 197 26.54 16.27 -9.84
CA CYS A 197 26.28 15.10 -10.67
C CYS A 197 25.61 15.44 -12.00
N SER A 198 25.70 14.52 -12.97
CA SER A 198 24.97 14.66 -14.23
C SER A 198 23.46 14.45 -14.02
N THR A 199 22.66 15.17 -14.81
CA THR A 199 21.20 15.07 -14.81
C THR A 199 20.69 14.59 -16.17
N GLU A 200 19.49 14.03 -16.15
CA GLU A 200 18.72 13.73 -17.35
C GLU A 200 17.45 14.58 -17.35
N SER A 201 16.88 14.87 -18.52
CA SER A 201 15.58 15.54 -18.57
C SER A 201 14.51 14.63 -17.95
N ASN A 202 13.50 15.23 -17.33
CA ASN A 202 12.47 14.54 -16.52
C ASN A 202 13.04 13.81 -15.28
N SER A 203 13.95 14.47 -14.55
CA SER A 203 14.57 13.92 -13.34
C SER A 203 14.35 14.75 -12.07
N ARG A 204 14.67 14.16 -10.92
CA ARG A 204 14.76 14.82 -9.61
C ARG A 204 15.93 14.25 -8.81
N ILE A 205 16.57 15.09 -8.00
CA ILE A 205 17.67 14.69 -7.13
C ILE A 205 17.19 14.67 -5.68
N MET A 206 17.54 13.60 -4.98
CA MET A 206 17.23 13.40 -3.56
C MET A 206 18.51 13.09 -2.80
N ILE A 207 18.78 13.83 -1.73
CA ILE A 207 19.98 13.70 -0.91
C ILE A 207 19.58 13.64 0.56
N TYR A 208 19.94 12.54 1.23
CA TYR A 208 19.93 12.49 2.69
C TYR A 208 21.27 13.00 3.22
N PHE A 209 21.25 13.79 4.28
CA PHE A 209 22.47 14.33 4.89
C PHE A 209 22.32 14.44 6.40
N THR A 210 23.45 14.64 7.08
CA THR A 210 23.51 14.83 8.54
C THR A 210 24.28 16.09 8.87
N LEU A 211 23.81 16.88 9.84
CA LEU A 211 24.46 18.06 10.37
C LEU A 211 25.32 17.67 11.59
N LYS A 212 26.61 18.01 11.54
CA LYS A 212 27.53 17.78 12.66
C LYS A 212 27.31 18.75 13.80
N ASN A 213 27.36 18.23 15.03
CA ASN A 213 27.29 19.00 16.28
C ASN A 213 26.01 19.84 16.45
N THR A 214 24.93 19.49 15.74
CA THR A 214 23.64 20.14 15.89
C THR A 214 22.69 19.19 16.62
N LEU A 215 22.19 19.63 17.78
CA LEU A 215 21.14 18.91 18.50
C LEU A 215 19.78 19.45 18.07
N LEU A 216 18.80 18.56 18.01
CA LEU A 216 17.41 18.93 17.80
C LEU A 216 16.94 19.83 18.92
N LYS A 217 16.52 21.04 18.56
CA LYS A 217 15.81 21.93 19.48
C LYS A 217 14.34 21.91 19.09
N GLU A 218 13.60 20.97 19.69
CA GLU A 218 12.16 20.95 19.57
C GLU A 218 11.54 22.04 20.43
N GLU A 219 10.48 22.63 19.89
CA GLU A 219 9.58 23.48 20.63
C GLU A 219 8.22 22.79 20.70
N GLU A 220 7.53 23.02 21.81
CA GLU A 220 6.15 22.57 22.00
C GLU A 220 5.23 23.77 21.82
N TYR A 221 4.17 23.57 21.05
CA TYR A 221 3.07 24.52 20.96
C TYR A 221 1.75 23.83 21.27
N ARG A 222 0.93 24.46 22.10
CA ARG A 222 -0.34 23.90 22.58
C ARG A 222 -1.51 24.79 22.18
N LEU A 223 -2.57 24.16 21.68
CA LEU A 223 -3.83 24.81 21.39
C LEU A 223 -5.00 23.88 21.77
N GLY A 224 -5.72 24.24 22.83
CA GLY A 224 -6.80 23.41 23.36
C GLY A 224 -6.28 22.06 23.86
N ILE A 225 -6.79 20.98 23.26
CA ILE A 225 -6.41 19.58 23.57
C ILE A 225 -5.22 19.09 22.74
N PHE A 226 -4.72 19.90 21.80
CA PHE A 226 -3.67 19.50 20.89
C PHE A 226 -2.32 20.07 21.33
N ASN A 227 -1.29 19.22 21.35
CA ASN A 227 0.10 19.62 21.52
C ASN A 227 0.88 19.23 20.25
N PHE A 228 1.66 20.15 19.72
CA PHE A 228 2.52 19.91 18.57
C PHE A 228 3.98 20.05 18.98
N HIS A 229 4.77 19.01 18.72
CA HIS A 229 6.23 19.02 18.86
C HIS A 229 6.87 19.15 17.48
N ALA A 230 7.69 20.19 17.29
CA ALA A 230 8.41 20.39 16.04
C ALA A 230 9.72 21.16 16.25
N PRO A 231 10.69 21.02 15.32
CA PRO A 231 11.83 21.93 15.25
C PRO A 231 11.36 23.40 15.16
N ALA A 232 12.07 24.32 15.82
CA ALA A 232 11.73 25.75 15.85
C ALA A 232 11.43 26.35 14.46
N ARG A 233 12.21 25.94 13.44
CA ARG A 233 12.06 26.35 12.03
C ARG A 233 10.71 25.98 11.39
N TYR A 234 9.98 25.02 11.95
CA TYR A 234 8.68 24.55 11.43
C TYR A 234 7.49 24.95 12.31
N MET A 235 7.72 25.79 13.33
CA MET A 235 6.68 26.14 14.29
C MET A 235 5.51 26.92 13.69
N GLU A 236 5.73 27.74 12.66
CA GLU A 236 4.63 28.41 11.96
C GLU A 236 3.71 27.39 11.26
N TYR A 237 4.30 26.37 10.65
CA TYR A 237 3.54 25.30 10.00
C TYR A 237 2.79 24.43 11.03
N ALA A 238 3.44 24.10 12.15
CA ALA A 238 2.80 23.41 13.27
C ALA A 238 1.58 24.18 13.80
N ARG A 239 1.70 25.51 13.97
CA ARG A 239 0.59 26.38 14.38
C ARG A 239 -0.59 26.32 13.41
N ARG A 240 -0.34 26.35 12.09
CA ARG A 240 -1.41 26.24 11.08
C ARG A 240 -2.17 24.92 11.18
N ILE A 241 -1.49 23.81 11.42
CA ILE A 241 -2.13 22.50 11.63
C ILE A 241 -2.92 22.47 12.94
N LEU A 242 -2.40 23.04 14.02
CA LEU A 242 -3.17 23.15 15.26
C LEU A 242 -4.41 24.03 15.12
N ASP A 243 -4.32 25.14 14.39
CA ASP A 243 -5.48 25.99 14.10
C ASP A 243 -6.54 25.24 13.30
N LEU A 244 -6.13 24.41 12.33
CA LEU A 244 -7.01 23.51 11.59
C LEU A 244 -7.71 22.53 12.54
N TYR A 245 -6.95 21.84 13.41
CA TYR A 245 -7.48 20.91 14.38
C TYR A 245 -8.43 21.55 15.38
N ASN A 246 -8.10 22.72 15.89
CA ASN A 246 -8.97 23.46 16.81
C ASN A 246 -10.26 23.91 16.12
N LYS A 247 -10.22 24.27 14.83
CA LYS A 247 -11.43 24.60 14.04
C LYS A 247 -12.28 23.38 13.69
N SER A 248 -11.67 22.22 13.45
CA SER A 248 -12.40 20.98 13.12
C SER A 248 -12.95 20.27 14.36
N LEU A 249 -12.33 20.47 15.52
CA LEU A 249 -12.67 19.76 16.76
C LEU A 249 -14.16 19.83 17.12
N PRO A 250 -14.87 20.98 17.09
CA PRO A 250 -16.30 21.01 17.39
C PRO A 250 -17.14 20.11 16.47
N ILE A 251 -16.76 19.99 15.19
CA ILE A 251 -17.45 19.13 14.22
C ILE A 251 -17.19 17.66 14.58
N PHE A 252 -15.94 17.30 14.88
CA PHE A 252 -15.59 15.96 15.32
C PHE A 252 -16.30 15.57 16.61
N LEU A 253 -16.29 16.42 17.64
CA LEU A 253 -16.94 16.13 18.92
C LEU A 253 -18.46 15.96 18.76
N ASP A 254 -19.10 16.78 17.92
CA ASP A 254 -20.54 16.69 17.66
C ASP A 254 -20.93 15.40 16.93
N VAL A 255 -20.16 15.00 15.92
CA VAL A 255 -20.46 13.80 15.12
C VAL A 255 -20.10 12.52 15.88
N PHE A 256 -18.91 12.46 16.48
CA PHE A 256 -18.42 11.22 17.09
C PHE A 256 -18.95 11.00 18.51
N ASP A 257 -19.47 12.05 19.18
CA ASP A 257 -19.96 12.01 20.57
C ASP A 257 -18.90 11.45 21.56
N VAL A 258 -17.66 11.92 21.38
CA VAL A 258 -16.48 11.52 22.14
C VAL A 258 -16.01 12.62 23.08
N ASN A 259 -15.22 12.25 24.09
CA ASN A 259 -14.49 13.17 24.94
C ASN A 259 -13.00 12.85 24.85
N VAL A 260 -12.23 13.74 24.24
CA VAL A 260 -10.79 13.58 24.03
C VAL A 260 -10.06 14.68 24.79
N THR A 261 -9.09 14.30 25.62
CA THR A 261 -8.43 15.23 26.53
C THR A 261 -7.06 15.70 26.05
N ASN A 262 -6.38 14.88 25.25
CA ASN A 262 -5.04 15.19 24.77
C ASN A 262 -4.73 14.43 23.46
N ILE A 263 -4.21 15.14 22.46
CA ILE A 263 -3.66 14.55 21.23
C ILE A 263 -2.31 15.22 20.96
N ASN A 264 -1.27 14.43 20.82
CA ASN A 264 0.05 14.92 20.44
C ASN A 264 0.26 14.74 18.94
N VAL A 265 1.01 15.66 18.35
CA VAL A 265 1.28 15.72 16.92
C VAL A 265 2.76 16.04 16.73
N THR A 266 3.39 15.37 15.77
CA THR A 266 4.76 15.67 15.38
C THR A 266 4.91 15.57 13.88
N PHE A 267 5.90 16.28 13.34
CA PHE A 267 6.38 16.00 12.01
C PHE A 267 7.38 14.83 12.02
N PHE A 268 7.55 14.18 10.87
CA PHE A 268 8.67 13.28 10.63
C PHE A 268 9.32 13.56 9.28
N LEU A 269 10.61 13.24 9.20
CA LEU A 269 11.38 13.23 7.96
C LEU A 269 11.20 11.86 7.29
N PRO A 270 10.63 11.77 6.07
CA PRO A 270 10.34 10.49 5.47
C PRO A 270 11.62 9.80 4.98
N SER A 271 11.64 8.48 5.10
CA SER A 271 12.59 7.64 4.38
C SER A 271 12.26 7.59 2.88
N LYS A 272 13.20 7.06 2.09
CA LYS A 272 13.03 6.87 0.64
C LYS A 272 11.77 6.08 0.30
N ASN A 273 11.51 5.00 1.05
CA ASN A 273 10.37 4.13 0.77
C ASN A 273 9.05 4.79 1.14
N GLU A 274 8.99 5.50 2.26
CA GLU A 274 7.79 6.23 2.70
C GLU A 274 7.44 7.38 1.74
N LEU A 275 8.45 8.09 1.23
CA LEU A 275 8.25 9.12 0.22
C LEU A 275 7.72 8.52 -1.09
N LEU A 276 8.29 7.41 -1.55
CA LEU A 276 7.85 6.73 -2.78
C LEU A 276 6.48 6.07 -2.65
N SER A 277 6.12 5.58 -1.46
CA SER A 277 4.79 5.00 -1.23
C SER A 277 3.71 6.07 -1.09
N GLY A 278 4.08 7.35 -1.02
CA GLY A 278 3.14 8.45 -0.79
C GLY A 278 2.55 8.47 0.62
N LEU A 279 3.34 8.09 1.64
CA LEU A 279 2.89 8.10 3.03
C LEU A 279 2.71 9.55 3.51
N GLY A 280 1.47 10.01 3.65
CA GLY A 280 1.13 11.35 4.12
C GLY A 280 1.29 11.54 5.63
N GLY A 281 0.86 10.55 6.40
CA GLY A 281 0.92 10.54 7.85
C GLY A 281 0.67 9.14 8.37
N TYR A 282 0.78 8.95 9.68
CA TYR A 282 0.34 7.73 10.34
C TYR A 282 0.08 7.97 11.83
N VAL A 283 -0.73 7.09 12.42
CA VAL A 283 -0.95 6.96 13.87
C VAL A 283 -0.56 5.55 14.32
N PRO A 284 0.51 5.36 15.12
CA PRO A 284 0.89 4.04 15.60
C PRO A 284 -0.09 3.57 16.67
N PHE A 285 -0.55 2.32 16.59
CA PHE A 285 -1.37 1.71 17.65
C PHE A 285 -0.50 0.95 18.64
N THR A 286 -0.41 1.46 19.88
CA THR A 286 0.36 0.84 20.96
C THR A 286 -0.58 0.47 22.10
N GLY A 287 -0.50 -0.78 22.60
CA GLY A 287 -1.39 -1.22 23.69
C GLY A 287 -2.88 -1.22 23.34
N GLY A 288 -3.22 -1.23 22.04
CA GLY A 288 -4.60 -1.16 21.56
C GLY A 288 -5.20 0.26 21.53
N GLN A 289 -4.39 1.29 21.75
CA GLN A 289 -4.78 2.70 21.71
C GLN A 289 -3.97 3.45 20.65
N PRO A 290 -4.53 4.51 20.03
CA PRO A 290 -3.79 5.34 19.10
C PRO A 290 -2.73 6.16 19.85
N GLY A 291 -1.51 6.17 19.33
CA GLY A 291 -0.40 7.00 19.80
C GLY A 291 -0.46 8.41 19.22
N ASP A 292 0.71 9.02 19.04
CA ASP A 292 0.84 10.37 18.51
C ASP A 292 0.55 10.41 17.00
N ILE A 293 0.09 11.56 16.50
CA ILE A 293 -0.07 11.78 15.06
C ILE A 293 1.30 12.15 14.47
N HIS A 294 1.76 11.39 13.48
CA HIS A 294 2.98 11.67 12.73
C HIS A 294 2.63 12.18 11.33
N LEU A 295 2.99 13.42 11.02
CA LEU A 295 2.75 14.04 9.71
C LEU A 295 4.03 14.11 8.90
N ASN A 296 3.98 13.68 7.63
CA ASN A 296 5.12 13.74 6.74
C ASN A 296 5.35 15.20 6.31
N ILE A 297 6.46 15.79 6.74
CA ILE A 297 6.76 17.20 6.44
C ILE A 297 6.88 17.46 4.93
N PHE A 298 7.18 16.44 4.12
CA PHE A 298 7.26 16.59 2.67
C PHE A 298 5.98 17.21 2.10
N TYR A 299 4.81 16.88 2.64
CA TYR A 299 3.54 17.38 2.12
C TYR A 299 3.32 18.88 2.35
N MET A 300 4.14 19.55 3.17
CA MET A 300 4.15 21.01 3.29
C MET A 300 4.47 21.72 1.96
N ARG A 301 5.15 21.05 1.03
CA ARG A 301 5.50 21.60 -0.30
C ARG A 301 4.46 21.32 -1.39
N THR A 302 3.39 20.58 -1.06
CA THR A 302 2.34 20.22 -2.02
C THR A 302 1.32 21.33 -2.15
N ILE A 303 0.26 21.11 -2.94
CA ILE A 303 -0.79 22.11 -3.12
C ILE A 303 -1.47 22.44 -1.78
N SER A 304 -1.88 23.68 -1.62
CA SER A 304 -2.60 24.13 -0.42
C SER A 304 -3.81 23.25 -0.14
N GLY A 305 -3.96 22.79 1.11
CA GLY A 305 -5.02 21.88 1.53
C GLY A 305 -4.62 20.41 1.56
N SER A 306 -3.56 19.99 0.87
CA SER A 306 -3.15 18.57 0.86
C SER A 306 -2.68 18.08 2.23
N ILE A 307 -1.78 18.81 2.90
CA ILE A 307 -1.35 18.41 4.25
C ILE A 307 -2.47 18.60 5.27
N GLU A 308 -3.34 19.58 5.08
CA GLU A 308 -4.51 19.77 5.93
C GLU A 308 -5.48 18.58 5.84
N LEU A 309 -5.72 18.03 4.65
CA LEU A 309 -6.51 16.81 4.49
C LEU A 309 -5.85 15.59 5.13
N ILE A 310 -4.54 15.41 4.94
CA ILE A 310 -3.78 14.35 5.61
C ILE A 310 -3.90 14.48 7.13
N ALA A 311 -3.73 15.70 7.66
CA ALA A 311 -3.84 15.95 9.09
C ALA A 311 -5.23 15.58 9.62
N LEU A 312 -6.31 15.96 8.91
CA LEU A 312 -7.68 15.58 9.28
C LEU A 312 -7.94 14.08 9.16
N HIS A 313 -7.31 13.40 8.20
CA HIS A 313 -7.36 11.94 8.05
C HIS A 313 -6.79 11.27 9.31
N GLU A 314 -5.58 11.64 9.70
CA GLU A 314 -4.94 11.07 10.90
C GLU A 314 -5.72 11.38 12.19
N LEU A 315 -6.25 12.60 12.32
CA LEU A 315 -7.10 12.96 13.46
C LEU A 315 -8.38 12.11 13.51
N THR A 316 -8.93 11.75 12.36
CA THR A 316 -10.13 10.92 12.31
C THR A 316 -9.89 9.54 12.90
N HIS A 317 -8.69 8.96 12.76
CA HIS A 317 -8.37 7.68 13.40
C HIS A 317 -8.51 7.71 14.91
N HIS A 318 -8.06 8.79 15.58
CA HIS A 318 -8.31 8.98 17.02
C HIS A 318 -9.81 9.02 17.31
N MET A 319 -10.59 9.80 16.55
CA MET A 319 -12.02 9.99 16.79
C MET A 319 -12.83 8.69 16.59
N VAL A 320 -12.53 7.93 15.54
CA VAL A 320 -13.12 6.60 15.26
C VAL A 320 -12.83 5.65 16.41
N TRP A 321 -11.58 5.62 16.90
CA TRP A 321 -11.20 4.77 18.02
C TRP A 321 -11.90 5.17 19.32
N TYR A 322 -11.90 6.47 19.66
CA TYR A 322 -12.59 6.98 20.86
C TYR A 322 -14.10 6.75 20.83
N ALA A 323 -14.71 6.70 19.63
CA ALA A 323 -16.13 6.38 19.47
C ALA A 323 -16.45 4.89 19.69
N GLY A 324 -15.43 4.04 19.92
CA GLY A 324 -15.58 2.63 20.24
C GLY A 324 -15.44 1.69 19.04
N VAL A 325 -14.85 2.15 17.93
CA VAL A 325 -14.54 1.28 16.79
C VAL A 325 -13.09 0.82 16.88
N GLY A 326 -12.84 -0.45 17.18
CA GLY A 326 -11.46 -0.92 17.34
C GLY A 326 -10.69 -1.03 16.01
N PRO A 327 -9.35 -1.13 16.09
CA PRO A 327 -8.46 -1.00 14.93
C PRO A 327 -8.40 -2.25 14.04
N THR A 328 -9.13 -3.31 14.37
CA THR A 328 -9.06 -4.62 13.69
C THR A 328 -9.59 -4.57 12.26
N ARG A 329 -10.49 -3.64 11.95
CA ARG A 329 -11.09 -3.46 10.62
C ARG A 329 -10.55 -2.19 9.97
N LEU A 330 -9.43 -2.33 9.29
CA LEU A 330 -8.76 -1.21 8.61
C LEU A 330 -9.66 -0.52 7.59
N TRP A 331 -10.49 -1.26 6.86
CA TRP A 331 -11.42 -0.67 5.91
C TRP A 331 -12.40 0.32 6.56
N VAL A 332 -12.72 0.15 7.85
CA VAL A 332 -13.56 1.10 8.58
C VAL A 332 -12.76 2.33 8.96
N HIS A 333 -11.58 2.14 9.55
CA HIS A 333 -10.70 3.23 9.98
C HIS A 333 -10.30 4.11 8.80
N GLU A 334 -9.75 3.52 7.74
CA GLU A 334 -9.27 4.24 6.57
C GLU A 334 -10.42 4.80 5.73
N GLY A 335 -11.52 4.05 5.60
CA GLY A 335 -12.69 4.53 4.87
C GLY A 335 -13.38 5.71 5.54
N MET A 336 -13.46 5.71 6.87
CA MET A 336 -13.96 6.85 7.64
C MET A 336 -12.96 8.01 7.60
N ALA A 337 -11.68 7.76 7.79
CA ALA A 337 -10.65 8.81 7.74
C ALA A 337 -10.63 9.55 6.39
N GLU A 338 -10.72 8.82 5.28
CA GLU A 338 -10.89 9.40 3.94
C GLU A 338 -12.19 10.22 3.84
N TYR A 339 -13.32 9.65 4.25
CA TYR A 339 -14.62 10.32 4.15
C TYR A 339 -14.68 11.60 4.99
N PHE A 340 -14.34 11.52 6.28
CA PHE A 340 -14.44 12.67 7.19
C PHE A 340 -13.40 13.73 6.89
N SER A 341 -12.17 13.38 6.52
CA SER A 341 -11.16 14.37 6.13
C SER A 341 -11.63 15.20 4.94
N MET A 342 -12.25 14.57 3.93
CA MET A 342 -12.81 15.27 2.77
C MET A 342 -14.04 16.09 3.10
N GLU A 343 -15.02 15.56 3.86
CA GLU A 343 -16.23 16.31 4.21
C GLU A 343 -15.93 17.49 5.13
N ILE A 344 -15.09 17.31 6.15
CA ILE A 344 -14.68 18.38 7.06
C ILE A 344 -13.77 19.38 6.35
N GLY A 345 -12.81 18.90 5.55
CA GLY A 345 -11.97 19.77 4.72
C GLY A 345 -12.80 20.66 3.79
N TRP A 346 -13.86 20.10 3.20
CA TRP A 346 -14.80 20.87 2.38
C TRP A 346 -15.53 21.96 3.17
N ILE A 347 -16.01 21.64 4.37
CA ILE A 347 -16.68 22.59 5.28
C ILE A 347 -15.72 23.73 5.68
N LEU A 348 -14.45 23.40 5.93
CA LEU A 348 -13.43 24.35 6.36
C LEU A 348 -12.81 25.17 5.21
N GLY A 349 -13.24 24.95 3.97
CA GLY A 349 -12.86 25.77 2.81
C GLY A 349 -11.78 25.19 1.91
N TYR A 350 -11.27 23.98 2.16
CA TYR A 350 -10.24 23.33 1.35
C TYR A 350 -10.80 22.65 0.08
N ARG A 351 -11.74 23.31 -0.60
CA ARG A 351 -12.55 22.69 -1.67
C ARG A 351 -11.73 22.23 -2.87
N GLU A 352 -10.69 22.96 -3.24
CA GLU A 352 -9.83 22.62 -4.38
C GLU A 352 -9.04 21.33 -4.11
N ALA A 353 -8.38 21.25 -2.95
CA ALA A 353 -7.67 20.04 -2.52
C ALA A 353 -8.61 18.84 -2.41
N VAL A 354 -9.80 19.03 -1.81
CA VAL A 354 -10.82 17.97 -1.71
C VAL A 354 -11.27 17.51 -3.10
N SER A 355 -11.51 18.44 -4.03
CA SER A 355 -11.95 18.09 -5.39
C SER A 355 -10.88 17.33 -6.16
N MET A 356 -9.62 17.72 -6.00
CA MET A 356 -8.50 17.01 -6.62
C MET A 356 -8.36 15.59 -6.06
N HIS A 357 -8.35 15.45 -4.73
CA HIS A 357 -8.27 14.15 -4.06
C HIS A 357 -9.44 13.24 -4.42
N ARG A 358 -10.69 13.76 -4.42
CA ARG A 358 -11.86 13.02 -4.90
C ARG A 358 -11.69 12.53 -6.34
N SER A 359 -11.16 13.36 -7.23
CA SER A 359 -10.91 12.97 -8.62
C SER A 359 -9.88 11.85 -8.73
N GLU A 360 -8.85 11.86 -7.88
CA GLU A 360 -7.85 10.78 -7.81
C GLU A 360 -8.46 9.47 -7.33
N VAL A 361 -9.26 9.54 -6.25
CA VAL A 361 -9.99 8.38 -5.72
C VAL A 361 -10.98 7.83 -6.77
N GLU A 362 -11.69 8.70 -7.49
CA GLU A 362 -12.60 8.30 -8.57
C GLU A 362 -11.89 7.59 -9.72
N ARG A 363 -10.68 8.04 -10.11
CA ARG A 363 -9.87 7.33 -11.11
C ARG A 363 -9.55 5.91 -10.66
N VAL A 364 -9.21 5.71 -9.38
CA VAL A 364 -8.95 4.38 -8.82
C VAL A 364 -10.24 3.55 -8.80
N LEU A 365 -11.36 4.12 -8.37
CA LEU A 365 -12.67 3.45 -8.34
C LEU A 365 -13.08 2.93 -9.72
N ASN A 366 -12.82 3.70 -10.78
CA ASN A 366 -13.10 3.29 -12.15
C ASN A 366 -12.32 2.04 -12.60
N THR A 367 -11.21 1.70 -11.91
CA THR A 367 -10.41 0.49 -12.22
C THR A 367 -10.87 -0.76 -11.49
N ILE A 368 -11.58 -0.63 -10.36
CA ILE A 368 -11.95 -1.76 -9.50
C ILE A 368 -13.43 -2.16 -9.58
N GLY A 369 -14.27 -1.33 -10.21
CA GLY A 369 -15.70 -1.58 -10.37
C GLY A 369 -16.49 -1.50 -9.06
N ASP A 370 -17.63 -2.21 -8.97
CA ASP A 370 -18.60 -2.06 -7.87
C ASP A 370 -18.52 -3.18 -6.80
N LYS A 371 -17.42 -3.92 -6.75
CA LYS A 371 -17.22 -5.02 -5.80
C LYS A 371 -16.19 -4.64 -4.75
N TYR A 372 -16.65 -4.04 -3.66
CA TYR A 372 -15.80 -3.55 -2.57
C TYR A 372 -15.50 -4.56 -1.47
N GLY A 373 -16.12 -5.75 -1.48
CA GLY A 373 -16.00 -6.76 -0.40
C GLY A 373 -14.59 -7.29 -0.13
N PHE A 374 -13.65 -7.12 -1.07
CA PHE A 374 -12.25 -7.50 -0.87
C PHE A 374 -11.59 -6.79 0.32
N VAL A 375 -12.11 -5.62 0.72
CA VAL A 375 -11.62 -4.85 1.88
C VAL A 375 -11.76 -5.60 3.21
N GLN A 376 -12.63 -6.62 3.30
CA GLN A 376 -12.75 -7.48 4.49
C GLN A 376 -11.46 -8.22 4.84
N SER A 377 -10.61 -8.46 3.83
CA SER A 377 -9.33 -9.15 4.00
C SER A 377 -8.20 -8.23 4.49
N TRP A 378 -8.46 -6.92 4.59
CA TRP A 378 -7.47 -5.95 5.01
C TRP A 378 -7.28 -5.96 6.52
N SER A 379 -6.08 -6.31 6.97
CA SER A 379 -5.73 -6.45 8.38
C SER A 379 -4.37 -5.86 8.69
N MET A 380 -4.17 -5.48 9.96
CA MET A 380 -2.86 -5.06 10.46
C MET A 380 -1.82 -6.16 10.22
N GLY A 381 -0.68 -5.79 9.65
CA GLY A 381 0.43 -6.71 9.35
C GLY A 381 0.39 -7.35 7.96
N SER A 382 -0.64 -7.09 7.16
CA SER A 382 -0.66 -7.44 5.73
C SER A 382 -0.97 -6.21 4.90
N THR A 383 0.03 -5.75 4.13
CA THR A 383 -0.17 -4.66 3.16
C THR A 383 -0.54 -5.27 1.81
N PRO A 384 -1.76 -5.01 1.29
CA PRO A 384 -2.14 -5.49 -0.04
C PRO A 384 -1.23 -4.90 -1.11
N SER A 385 -1.03 -5.63 -2.22
CA SER A 385 -0.22 -5.16 -3.35
C SER A 385 -0.75 -3.87 -3.98
N ASN A 386 -2.07 -3.67 -3.96
CA ASN A 386 -2.73 -2.44 -4.40
C ASN A 386 -3.48 -1.80 -3.22
N VAL A 387 -2.74 -1.25 -2.27
CA VAL A 387 -3.33 -0.60 -1.08
C VAL A 387 -4.25 0.57 -1.45
N ILE A 388 -3.94 1.31 -2.52
CA ILE A 388 -4.73 2.47 -2.98
C ILE A 388 -6.16 2.04 -3.34
N ALA A 389 -6.35 0.88 -3.95
CA ALA A 389 -7.69 0.32 -4.20
C ALA A 389 -8.49 0.04 -2.91
N TYR A 390 -7.81 -0.35 -1.83
CA TYR A 390 -8.46 -0.60 -0.54
C TYR A 390 -8.93 0.70 0.11
N TYR A 391 -8.10 1.76 0.09
CA TYR A 391 -8.50 3.10 0.52
C TYR A 391 -9.70 3.60 -0.28
N ALA A 392 -9.62 3.56 -1.62
CA ALA A 392 -10.68 4.03 -2.51
C ALA A 392 -12.01 3.28 -2.29
N ALA A 393 -11.98 1.95 -2.24
CA ALA A 393 -13.18 1.13 -1.99
C ALA A 393 -13.78 1.40 -0.60
N SER A 394 -12.92 1.55 0.41
CA SER A 394 -13.35 1.86 1.78
C SER A 394 -14.02 3.23 1.85
N TYR A 395 -13.39 4.27 1.29
CA TYR A 395 -14.00 5.59 1.14
C TYR A 395 -15.36 5.51 0.45
N LYS A 396 -15.45 4.76 -0.66
CA LYS A 396 -16.68 4.66 -1.44
C LYS A 396 -17.83 4.04 -0.64
N ILE A 397 -17.56 3.06 0.22
CA ILE A 397 -18.56 2.47 1.12
C ILE A 397 -19.16 3.56 2.01
N PHE A 398 -18.33 4.34 2.71
CA PHE A 398 -18.81 5.40 3.60
C PHE A 398 -19.44 6.55 2.81
N LYS A 399 -18.84 6.98 1.70
CA LYS A 399 -19.42 8.02 0.84
C LYS A 399 -20.83 7.65 0.38
N THR A 400 -21.03 6.43 -0.11
CA THR A 400 -22.36 5.98 -0.58
C THR A 400 -23.39 5.93 0.54
N LEU A 401 -23.02 5.45 1.74
CA LEU A 401 -23.94 5.41 2.88
C LEU A 401 -24.24 6.83 3.40
N GLY A 402 -23.21 7.67 3.53
CA GLY A 402 -23.35 9.08 3.88
C GLY A 402 -24.28 9.82 2.93
N ASP A 403 -24.02 9.77 1.62
CA ASP A 403 -24.83 10.44 0.60
C ASP A 403 -26.30 10.03 0.65
N LYS A 404 -26.56 8.74 0.95
CA LYS A 404 -27.92 8.20 0.96
C LYS A 404 -28.68 8.51 2.25
N TYR A 405 -28.02 8.46 3.41
CA TYR A 405 -28.70 8.46 4.71
C TYR A 405 -28.53 9.76 5.52
N GLY A 406 -27.84 10.77 4.98
CA GLY A 406 -27.81 12.13 5.54
C GLY A 406 -26.44 12.65 5.98
N GLY A 407 -25.36 12.17 5.39
CA GLY A 407 -23.99 12.67 5.57
C GLY A 407 -23.49 12.54 7.01
N LEU A 408 -22.91 13.62 7.55
CA LEU A 408 -22.38 13.65 8.91
C LEU A 408 -23.47 13.36 9.97
N GLU A 409 -24.72 13.77 9.75
CA GLU A 409 -25.84 13.49 10.68
C GLU A 409 -26.20 12.00 10.71
N TYR A 410 -26.00 11.28 9.61
CA TYR A 410 -26.12 9.82 9.61
C TYR A 410 -25.05 9.18 10.50
N TYR A 411 -23.80 9.62 10.36
CA TYR A 411 -22.72 9.08 11.16
C TYR A 411 -22.81 9.45 12.64
N LYS A 412 -23.38 10.61 12.95
CA LYS A 412 -23.73 10.97 14.34
C LYS A 412 -24.68 9.97 14.98
N ARG A 413 -25.70 9.51 14.25
CA ARG A 413 -26.59 8.43 14.72
C ARG A 413 -25.83 7.11 14.86
N PHE A 414 -24.96 6.79 13.90
CA PHE A 414 -24.11 5.61 13.95
C PHE A 414 -23.24 5.57 15.21
N PHE A 415 -22.46 6.60 15.52
CA PHE A 415 -21.58 6.58 16.69
C PHE A 415 -22.34 6.52 18.02
N ARG A 416 -23.54 7.12 18.10
CA ARG A 416 -24.44 6.94 19.25
C ARG A 416 -24.88 5.48 19.42
N ILE A 417 -25.06 4.73 18.34
CA ILE A 417 -25.37 3.29 18.38
C ILE A 417 -24.13 2.51 18.82
N VAL A 418 -22.95 2.79 18.25
CA VAL A 418 -21.68 2.15 18.65
C VAL A 418 -21.44 2.26 20.16
N LYS A 419 -21.65 3.46 20.73
CA LYS A 419 -21.50 3.73 22.16
C LYS A 419 -22.44 2.87 23.02
N ARG A 420 -23.69 2.66 22.58
CA ARG A 420 -24.65 1.77 23.27
C ARG A 420 -24.25 0.30 23.18
N MET A 421 -23.54 -0.10 22.13
CA MET A 421 -23.09 -1.48 21.92
C MET A 421 -21.83 -1.84 22.71
N GLY A 422 -21.15 -0.87 23.35
CA GLY A 422 -19.98 -1.17 24.20
C GLY A 422 -18.72 -1.54 23.40
N SER A 423 -18.51 -0.88 22.26
CA SER A 423 -17.48 -1.08 21.23
C SER A 423 -17.77 -2.17 20.19
N ILE A 424 -17.25 -1.97 18.96
CA ILE A 424 -17.46 -2.85 17.81
C ILE A 424 -16.14 -3.12 17.08
N ASN A 425 -15.92 -4.38 16.69
CA ASN A 425 -14.63 -4.86 16.19
C ASN A 425 -14.73 -5.84 15.01
N ASP A 426 -15.94 -6.13 14.50
CA ASP A 426 -16.15 -7.09 13.43
C ASP A 426 -17.20 -6.62 12.43
N ASP A 427 -17.15 -7.16 11.21
CA ASP A 427 -17.98 -6.69 10.09
C ASP A 427 -19.49 -6.76 10.43
N SER A 428 -19.95 -7.80 11.12
CA SER A 428 -21.37 -7.96 11.47
C SER A 428 -21.85 -6.90 12.48
N SER A 429 -21.07 -6.58 13.52
CA SER A 429 -21.44 -5.50 14.45
C SER A 429 -21.42 -4.13 13.79
N ILE A 430 -20.40 -3.85 12.97
CA ILE A 430 -20.27 -2.59 12.24
C ILE A 430 -21.43 -2.39 11.27
N ILE A 431 -21.73 -3.39 10.44
CA ILE A 431 -22.81 -3.30 9.45
C ILE A 431 -24.18 -3.23 10.14
N THR A 432 -24.37 -3.94 11.26
CA THR A 432 -25.60 -3.81 12.07
C THR A 432 -25.78 -2.38 12.59
N ALA A 433 -24.73 -1.77 13.15
CA ALA A 433 -24.78 -0.40 13.64
C ALA A 433 -25.05 0.61 12.51
N LEU A 434 -24.43 0.44 11.33
CA LEU A 434 -24.70 1.24 10.13
C LEU A 434 -26.16 1.10 9.69
N GLY A 435 -26.70 -0.12 9.74
CA GLY A 435 -28.08 -0.46 9.44
C GLY A 435 -29.09 0.19 10.39
N GLN A 436 -28.82 0.12 11.69
CA GLN A 436 -29.64 0.75 12.72
C GLN A 436 -29.62 2.28 12.59
N ALA A 437 -28.47 2.89 12.26
CA ALA A 437 -28.35 4.33 12.02
C ALA A 437 -29.15 4.81 10.81
N ALA A 438 -29.33 3.92 9.83
CA ALA A 438 -30.11 4.13 8.62
C ALA A 438 -31.60 3.83 8.84
N ASN A 439 -31.97 3.30 10.01
CA ASN A 439 -33.29 2.74 10.30
C ASN A 439 -33.73 1.67 9.28
N ASN A 440 -32.76 0.96 8.69
CA ASN A 440 -33.00 -0.09 7.68
C ASN A 440 -31.84 -1.08 7.59
N THR A 441 -31.71 -1.95 8.61
CA THR A 441 -30.62 -2.93 8.68
C THR A 441 -30.61 -3.92 7.53
N ILE A 442 -31.78 -4.34 7.04
CA ILE A 442 -31.91 -5.29 5.93
C ILE A 442 -31.32 -4.72 4.65
N GLU A 443 -31.70 -3.50 4.29
CA GLU A 443 -31.21 -2.86 3.06
C GLU A 443 -29.70 -2.61 3.10
N VAL A 444 -29.17 -2.19 4.26
CA VAL A 444 -27.73 -1.99 4.44
C VAL A 444 -27.01 -3.32 4.28
N LEU A 445 -27.46 -4.40 4.94
CA LEU A 445 -26.89 -5.74 4.77
C LEU A 445 -26.91 -6.21 3.31
N GLU A 446 -28.01 -6.03 2.60
CA GLU A 446 -28.12 -6.36 1.18
C GLU A 446 -27.16 -5.54 0.32
N THR A 447 -26.95 -4.28 0.65
CA THR A 447 -25.99 -3.41 -0.04
C THR A 447 -24.56 -3.94 0.12
N PHE A 448 -24.16 -4.30 1.33
CA PHE A 448 -22.86 -4.91 1.59
C PHE A 448 -22.70 -6.27 0.87
N ARG A 449 -23.74 -7.11 0.85
CA ARG A 449 -23.74 -8.37 0.08
C ARG A 449 -23.57 -8.12 -1.42
N ARG A 450 -24.24 -7.10 -1.98
CA ARG A 450 -24.06 -6.69 -3.39
C ARG A 450 -22.64 -6.22 -3.68
N TRP A 451 -22.00 -5.52 -2.75
CA TRP A 451 -20.59 -5.16 -2.83
C TRP A 451 -19.64 -6.34 -2.67
N GLY A 452 -20.14 -7.52 -2.30
CA GLY A 452 -19.36 -8.75 -2.21
C GLY A 452 -18.85 -9.07 -0.81
N PHE A 453 -19.38 -8.43 0.24
CA PHE A 453 -19.10 -8.85 1.60
C PHE A 453 -19.71 -10.23 1.88
N THR A 454 -18.97 -11.06 2.58
CA THR A 454 -19.35 -12.45 2.92
C THR A 454 -19.28 -12.67 4.43
N GLY A 455 -20.03 -13.68 4.91
CA GLY A 455 -20.05 -14.02 6.34
C GLY A 455 -20.65 -12.94 7.25
N ILE A 456 -21.54 -12.10 6.69
CA ILE A 456 -22.21 -10.99 7.40
C ILE A 456 -23.69 -11.28 7.63
N SER A 457 -24.18 -10.93 8.82
CA SER A 457 -25.58 -11.06 9.25
C SER A 457 -25.85 -10.05 10.36
N SER A 458 -27.13 -9.69 10.60
CA SER A 458 -27.44 -8.79 11.71
C SER A 458 -27.21 -9.47 13.05
N ILE A 459 -26.98 -8.71 14.11
CA ILE A 459 -26.83 -9.26 15.47
C ILE A 459 -28.09 -10.05 15.90
N GLU A 460 -29.27 -9.56 15.51
CA GLU A 460 -30.55 -10.22 15.80
C GLU A 460 -30.69 -11.54 15.04
N GLU A 461 -30.33 -11.58 13.75
CA GLU A 461 -30.30 -12.81 12.95
C GLU A 461 -29.30 -13.83 13.53
N ILE A 462 -28.12 -13.37 13.97
CA ILE A 462 -27.11 -14.22 14.59
C ILE A 462 -27.64 -14.83 15.88
N ALA A 463 -28.37 -14.07 16.71
CA ALA A 463 -29.00 -14.60 17.92
C ALA A 463 -30.02 -15.72 17.61
N VAL A 464 -30.79 -15.59 16.53
CA VAL A 464 -31.72 -16.65 16.07
C VAL A 464 -30.96 -17.89 15.61
N ILE A 465 -29.86 -17.73 14.86
CA ILE A 465 -29.01 -18.84 14.41
C ILE A 465 -28.35 -19.55 15.60
N MET A 466 -27.89 -18.79 16.59
CA MET A 466 -27.34 -19.31 17.84
C MET A 466 -28.34 -20.21 18.57
N GLU A 467 -29.57 -19.74 18.73
CA GLU A 467 -30.63 -20.51 19.39
C GLU A 467 -31.02 -21.76 18.59
N LYS A 468 -31.07 -21.66 17.26
CA LYS A 468 -31.26 -22.82 16.38
C LYS A 468 -30.14 -23.85 16.56
N ALA A 469 -28.89 -23.41 16.58
CA ALA A 469 -27.72 -24.27 16.78
C ALA A 469 -27.79 -25.01 18.12
N ARG A 470 -28.13 -24.29 19.19
CA ARG A 470 -28.32 -24.87 20.53
C ARG A 470 -29.38 -25.97 20.53
N LYS A 471 -30.59 -25.68 20.03
CA LYS A 471 -31.69 -26.65 19.96
C LYS A 471 -31.33 -27.88 19.12
N THR A 472 -30.77 -27.65 17.92
CA THR A 472 -30.42 -28.74 17.00
C THR A 472 -29.38 -29.69 17.61
N VAL A 473 -28.46 -29.18 18.42
CA VAL A 473 -27.43 -29.99 19.09
C VAL A 473 -27.97 -30.70 20.34
N GLU A 474 -28.86 -30.06 21.09
CA GLU A 474 -29.53 -30.66 22.27
C GLU A 474 -30.35 -31.89 21.88
N ASP A 475 -31.07 -31.82 20.76
CA ASP A 475 -31.95 -32.87 20.24
C ASP A 475 -31.19 -34.09 19.68
N LEU A 476 -29.86 -34.01 19.50
CA LEU A 476 -29.07 -35.13 18.99
C LEU A 476 -29.03 -36.31 19.96
N SER A 477 -29.23 -37.52 19.44
CA SER A 477 -29.02 -38.75 20.20
C SER A 477 -27.58 -38.89 20.69
N ILE A 478 -27.40 -39.41 21.91
CA ILE A 478 -26.09 -39.72 22.47
C ILE A 478 -25.33 -40.80 21.68
N LEU A 479 -26.03 -41.58 20.84
CA LEU A 479 -25.41 -42.58 19.97
C LEU A 479 -24.60 -41.95 18.83
N LEU A 480 -24.81 -40.67 18.55
CA LEU A 480 -24.15 -39.94 17.47
C LEU A 480 -22.82 -39.29 17.89
N GLN A 481 -22.12 -39.91 18.83
CA GLN A 481 -20.74 -39.54 19.14
C GLN A 481 -19.79 -39.93 17.99
N PRO A 482 -18.64 -39.25 17.82
CA PRO A 482 -18.18 -38.05 18.55
C PRO A 482 -18.79 -36.74 18.04
N PHE A 483 -19.63 -36.77 16.99
CA PHE A 483 -20.10 -35.55 16.32
C PHE A 483 -21.06 -34.72 17.17
N LYS A 484 -21.84 -35.33 18.06
CA LYS A 484 -22.60 -34.60 19.08
C LYS A 484 -21.66 -33.74 19.95
N LEU A 485 -20.57 -34.32 20.48
CA LEU A 485 -19.61 -33.58 21.30
C LEU A 485 -18.95 -32.45 20.52
N ILE A 486 -18.52 -32.69 19.28
CA ILE A 486 -17.92 -31.65 18.43
C ILE A 486 -18.91 -30.49 18.23
N ALA A 487 -20.17 -30.78 17.92
CA ALA A 487 -21.19 -29.75 17.74
C ALA A 487 -21.45 -28.96 19.04
N GLN A 488 -21.45 -29.62 20.21
CA GLN A 488 -21.58 -28.96 21.52
C GLN A 488 -20.41 -28.00 21.80
N ILE A 489 -19.18 -28.41 21.47
CA ILE A 489 -17.99 -27.56 21.60
C ILE A 489 -18.14 -26.33 20.71
N LEU A 490 -18.58 -26.49 19.45
CA LEU A 490 -18.79 -25.38 18.53
C LEU A 490 -19.86 -24.40 19.02
N VAL A 491 -20.98 -24.88 19.57
CA VAL A 491 -22.01 -24.01 20.19
C VAL A 491 -21.41 -23.22 21.36
N SER A 492 -20.59 -23.87 22.20
CA SER A 492 -19.95 -23.23 23.35
C SER A 492 -18.99 -22.12 22.92
N ILE A 493 -18.16 -22.37 21.91
CA ILE A 493 -17.26 -21.36 21.32
C ILE A 493 -18.07 -20.23 20.67
N ALA A 494 -19.17 -20.56 19.98
CA ALA A 494 -20.03 -19.56 19.36
C ALA A 494 -20.66 -18.63 20.41
N LEU A 495 -21.12 -19.18 21.53
CA LEU A 495 -21.72 -18.42 22.63
C LEU A 495 -20.67 -17.53 23.32
N GLU A 496 -19.47 -18.05 23.56
CA GLU A 496 -18.37 -17.26 24.10
C GLU A 496 -18.00 -16.10 23.17
N ALA A 497 -17.90 -16.37 21.86
CA ALA A 497 -17.64 -15.34 20.86
C ALA A 497 -18.75 -14.28 20.82
N TYR A 498 -20.02 -14.70 20.88
CA TYR A 498 -21.17 -13.80 20.90
C TYR A 498 -21.15 -12.87 22.13
N ASN A 499 -20.90 -13.44 23.31
CA ASN A 499 -20.83 -12.69 24.57
C ASN A 499 -19.64 -11.71 24.62
N LYS A 500 -18.57 -12.00 23.87
CA LYS A 500 -17.41 -11.10 23.70
C LYS A 500 -17.59 -10.08 22.56
N GLY A 501 -18.75 -10.04 21.89
CA GLY A 501 -19.03 -9.14 20.78
C GLY A 501 -18.38 -9.53 19.45
N TYR A 502 -17.86 -10.75 19.31
CA TYR A 502 -17.26 -11.26 18.06
C TYR A 502 -18.30 -11.96 17.19
N TYR A 503 -19.28 -11.20 16.69
CA TYR A 503 -20.49 -11.74 16.05
C TYR A 503 -20.21 -12.54 14.78
N SER A 504 -19.30 -12.10 13.92
CA SER A 504 -18.91 -12.85 12.71
C SER A 504 -18.28 -14.21 13.05
N ARG A 505 -17.53 -14.31 14.16
CA ARG A 505 -17.00 -15.60 14.65
C ARG A 505 -18.11 -16.45 15.25
N ALA A 506 -19.00 -15.86 16.04
CA ALA A 506 -20.16 -16.56 16.59
C ALA A 506 -21.01 -17.19 15.47
N LEU A 507 -21.29 -16.44 14.41
CA LEU A 507 -22.01 -16.91 13.24
C LEU A 507 -21.31 -18.09 12.56
N LEU A 508 -19.99 -18.02 12.37
CA LEU A 508 -19.21 -19.10 11.78
C LEU A 508 -19.33 -20.40 12.60
N TYR A 509 -19.11 -20.32 13.91
CA TYR A 509 -19.17 -21.48 14.79
C TYR A 509 -20.59 -22.03 14.96
N ALA A 510 -21.61 -21.17 15.02
CA ALA A 510 -23.00 -21.58 15.09
C ALA A 510 -23.45 -22.34 13.82
N ASN A 511 -23.12 -21.81 12.65
CA ASN A 511 -23.39 -22.51 11.38
C ASN A 511 -22.63 -23.83 11.29
N GLY A 512 -21.37 -23.86 11.74
CA GLY A 512 -20.58 -25.09 11.83
C GLY A 512 -21.25 -26.13 12.74
N ALA A 513 -21.75 -25.71 13.90
CA ALA A 513 -22.47 -26.58 14.82
C ALA A 513 -23.74 -27.16 14.18
N VAL A 514 -24.57 -26.33 13.55
CA VAL A 514 -25.78 -26.77 12.83
C VAL A 514 -25.41 -27.76 11.72
N MET A 515 -24.36 -27.49 10.94
CA MET A 515 -23.92 -28.35 9.86
C MET A 515 -23.48 -29.72 10.38
N ILE A 516 -22.64 -29.76 11.42
CA ILE A 516 -22.19 -31.03 12.02
C ILE A 516 -23.38 -31.78 12.63
N ALA A 517 -24.25 -31.09 13.36
CA ALA A 517 -25.41 -31.70 14.00
C ALA A 517 -26.37 -32.31 13.00
N THR A 518 -26.74 -31.56 11.95
CA THR A 518 -27.67 -32.02 10.90
C THR A 518 -27.13 -33.23 10.16
N ASN A 519 -25.81 -33.34 10.02
CA ASN A 519 -25.14 -34.45 9.32
C ASN A 519 -24.58 -35.53 10.25
N ALA A 520 -24.82 -35.45 11.57
CA ALA A 520 -24.15 -36.28 12.57
C ALA A 520 -24.35 -37.78 12.33
N LEU A 521 -25.55 -38.19 11.89
CA LEU A 521 -25.83 -39.59 11.56
C LEU A 521 -24.93 -40.12 10.43
N ILE A 522 -24.85 -39.40 9.32
CA ILE A 522 -24.03 -39.79 8.16
C ILE A 522 -22.55 -39.81 8.56
N LEU A 523 -22.10 -38.78 9.27
CA LEU A 523 -20.72 -38.69 9.75
C LEU A 523 -20.37 -39.86 10.70
N CYS A 524 -21.28 -40.24 11.60
CA CYS A 524 -21.11 -41.42 12.46
C CYS A 524 -21.01 -42.71 11.64
N LEU A 525 -21.92 -42.93 10.69
CA LEU A 525 -21.93 -44.14 9.86
C LEU A 525 -20.62 -44.28 9.07
N ILE A 526 -20.13 -43.20 8.47
CA ILE A 526 -18.84 -43.19 7.76
C ILE A 526 -17.70 -43.50 8.73
N THR A 527 -17.65 -42.82 9.88
CA THR A 527 -16.56 -42.95 10.84
C THR A 527 -16.51 -44.35 11.45
N TYR A 528 -17.64 -44.85 11.94
CA TYR A 528 -17.73 -46.19 12.51
C TYR A 528 -17.53 -47.28 11.46
N GLY A 529 -18.04 -47.08 10.24
CA GLY A 529 -17.78 -47.99 9.13
C GLY A 529 -16.29 -48.08 8.79
N LEU A 530 -15.59 -46.94 8.75
CA LEU A 530 -14.16 -46.88 8.47
C LEU A 530 -13.34 -47.51 9.61
N VAL A 531 -13.69 -47.25 10.88
CA VAL A 531 -13.07 -47.90 12.04
C VAL A 531 -13.29 -49.41 12.00
N ALA A 532 -14.53 -49.87 11.75
CA ALA A 532 -14.85 -51.29 11.66
C ALA A 532 -14.08 -51.96 10.51
N PHE A 533 -13.98 -51.31 9.35
CA PHE A 533 -13.20 -51.80 8.21
C PHE A 533 -11.71 -51.91 8.55
N LEU A 534 -11.13 -50.90 9.20
CA LEU A 534 -9.73 -50.92 9.64
C LEU A 534 -9.48 -52.04 10.66
N MET A 535 -10.39 -52.21 11.63
CA MET A 535 -10.33 -53.28 12.62
C MET A 535 -10.43 -54.66 11.97
N ALA A 536 -11.36 -54.85 11.03
CA ALA A 536 -11.49 -56.09 10.27
C ALA A 536 -10.23 -56.39 9.44
N ARG A 537 -9.64 -55.37 8.81
CA ARG A 537 -8.39 -55.50 8.04
C ARG A 537 -7.21 -55.87 8.94
N LEU A 538 -7.11 -55.30 10.13
CA LEU A 538 -6.08 -55.62 11.12
C LEU A 538 -6.25 -57.05 11.65
N ALA A 539 -7.49 -57.45 11.97
CA ALA A 539 -7.81 -58.82 12.38
C ALA A 539 -7.47 -59.82 11.27
N TYR A 540 -7.86 -59.54 10.02
CA TYR A 540 -7.52 -60.35 8.86
C TYR A 540 -6.00 -60.48 8.69
N LYS A 541 -5.23 -59.38 8.77
CA LYS A 541 -3.76 -59.44 8.72
C LYS A 541 -3.15 -60.31 9.82
N ARG A 542 -3.74 -60.34 11.02
CA ARG A 542 -3.28 -61.22 12.11
C ARG A 542 -3.67 -62.69 11.92
N MET A 543 -4.79 -62.95 11.24
CA MET A 543 -5.29 -64.30 10.95
C MET A 543 -4.60 -64.97 9.76
N VAL A 544 -4.10 -64.18 8.79
CA VAL A 544 -3.28 -64.71 7.70
C VAL A 544 -1.91 -65.12 8.24
N LYS A 545 -1.74 -66.41 8.55
CA LYS A 545 -0.43 -66.99 8.88
C LYS A 545 0.55 -66.75 7.73
N PRO A 546 1.84 -66.42 7.99
CA PRO A 546 2.84 -66.33 6.93
C PRO A 546 2.85 -67.65 6.16
N LYS A 547 2.89 -67.56 4.82
CA LYS A 547 2.94 -68.74 3.94
C LYS A 547 4.06 -69.67 4.44
N PRO A 548 3.80 -70.98 4.62
CA PRO A 548 4.85 -71.92 5.02
C PRO A 548 5.99 -71.84 4.01
N VAL A 549 7.20 -71.58 4.49
CA VAL A 549 8.42 -71.61 3.68
C VAL A 549 8.55 -73.03 3.14
N LYS A 550 8.50 -73.21 1.82
CA LYS A 550 8.73 -74.52 1.19
C LYS A 550 10.14 -74.99 1.59
N PRO A 551 10.32 -76.22 2.10
CA PRO A 551 11.65 -76.72 2.39
C PRO A 551 12.46 -76.81 1.08
N GLU A 552 13.66 -76.22 1.07
CA GLU A 552 14.63 -76.39 -0.03
C GLU A 552 14.96 -77.88 -0.16
N LEU A 553 14.50 -78.47 -1.26
CA LEU A 553 14.76 -79.86 -1.62
C LEU A 553 16.19 -79.97 -2.14
N LEU A 554 16.98 -80.85 -1.55
CA LEU A 554 18.25 -81.26 -2.10
C LEU A 554 18.06 -82.50 -2.97
N PHE A 555 18.80 -82.60 -4.07
CA PHE A 555 18.76 -83.75 -4.95
C PHE A 555 20.03 -84.58 -4.73
N CYS A 556 19.91 -85.91 -4.80
CA CYS A 556 21.04 -86.82 -4.81
C CYS A 556 21.90 -86.53 -6.06
N PRO A 557 23.19 -86.21 -5.94
CA PRO A 557 24.03 -85.92 -7.11
C PRO A 557 24.26 -87.15 -7.99
N TYR A 558 24.12 -88.35 -7.45
CA TYR A 558 24.41 -89.59 -8.18
C TYR A 558 23.23 -90.12 -9.01
N CYS A 559 22.00 -89.95 -8.53
CA CYS A 559 20.81 -90.47 -9.24
C CYS A 559 19.71 -89.44 -9.46
N GLY A 560 19.89 -88.20 -8.99
CA GLY A 560 18.91 -87.13 -9.11
C GLY A 560 17.66 -87.28 -8.26
N ALA A 561 17.58 -88.30 -7.37
CA ALA A 561 16.42 -88.47 -6.50
C ALA A 561 16.30 -87.33 -5.48
N ARG A 562 15.08 -86.87 -5.19
CA ARG A 562 14.84 -85.85 -4.15
C ARG A 562 15.07 -86.44 -2.77
N LEU A 563 15.86 -85.73 -1.96
CA LEU A 563 16.21 -86.15 -0.61
C LEU A 563 15.70 -85.13 0.42
N PRO A 564 15.22 -85.61 1.59
CA PRO A 564 14.99 -84.75 2.73
C PRO A 564 16.33 -84.17 3.24
N ARG A 565 16.30 -82.93 3.74
CA ARG A 565 17.49 -82.26 4.30
C ARG A 565 18.10 -83.11 5.42
N GLY A 566 19.41 -83.38 5.32
CA GLY A 566 20.17 -84.17 6.31
C GLY A 566 20.29 -85.66 5.99
N ALA A 567 19.78 -86.15 4.85
CA ALA A 567 19.96 -87.54 4.44
C ALA A 567 21.44 -87.86 4.20
N LEU A 568 22.01 -88.77 5.00
CA LEU A 568 23.40 -89.22 4.87
C LEU A 568 23.58 -90.24 3.74
N TYR A 569 22.52 -90.91 3.31
CA TYR A 569 22.53 -91.90 2.23
C TYR A 569 21.27 -91.73 1.38
N CYS A 570 21.40 -91.94 0.06
CA CYS A 570 20.25 -91.95 -0.83
C CYS A 570 19.52 -93.29 -0.68
N PRO A 571 18.23 -93.30 -0.30
CA PRO A 571 17.48 -94.55 -0.15
C PRO A 571 17.22 -95.26 -1.49
N TYR A 572 17.40 -94.56 -2.61
CA TYR A 572 17.15 -95.14 -3.94
C TYR A 572 18.39 -95.76 -4.59
N CYS A 573 19.58 -95.18 -4.39
CA CYS A 573 20.80 -95.72 -4.96
C CYS A 573 21.81 -96.24 -3.93
N GLY A 574 21.51 -96.13 -2.63
CA GLY A 574 22.35 -96.60 -1.53
C GLY A 574 23.64 -95.79 -1.31
N GLN A 575 23.97 -94.85 -2.20
CA GLN A 575 25.19 -94.03 -2.12
C GLN A 575 25.13 -93.06 -0.93
N ARG A 576 26.26 -92.91 -0.24
CA ARG A 576 26.41 -91.93 0.84
C ARG A 576 26.43 -90.52 0.25
N ILE A 577 25.58 -89.65 0.76
CA ILE A 577 25.47 -88.25 0.35
C ILE A 577 26.45 -87.44 1.20
N GLN A 578 27.59 -87.12 0.61
CA GLN A 578 28.46 -86.04 1.08
C GLN A 578 28.07 -84.81 0.27
N TYR A 579 27.54 -83.77 0.93
CA TYR A 579 27.31 -82.47 0.30
C TYR A 579 28.58 -81.65 0.27
#